data_AF-A0A3D2C224-F1
#
_entry.id   AF-A0A3D2C224-F1
#
_cell.length_a   1.000
_cell.length_b   1.000
_cell.length_c   1.000
_cell.angle_alpha   90.00
_cell.angle_beta   90.00
_cell.angle_gamma   90.00
#
_symmetry.space_group_name_H-M   'P 1'
#
loop_
_entity.id
_entity.type
_entity.pdbx_description
1 polymer ?
#
loop_
_entity_poly.entity_id
_entity_poly.type
_entity_poly.pdbx_seq_one_letter_code
_entity_poly.pdbx_strand_id
1 'polypeptide(L)'
;MARPPGVSFVWGGCAVVCVGQTARAKVALMTIRKEFLGRGFAFPFHFDPAGGGVALSEYEENIRQNISIILGTQPGERQMLPAFGCRIHELLFAPNNGYAGQMAAQYVEEALRRWEPRIDVQQVDAL
;
A
#
# COMPACT_ATOMS: atom_id res chain seq x y z
N MET A 1 49.08 -2.00 -25.31
CA MET A 1 49.47 -0.61 -24.97
C MET A 1 48.17 0.07 -24.53
N ALA A 2 47.80 0.18 -23.26
CA ALA A 2 48.54 0.44 -22.01
C ALA A 2 48.15 -0.51 -20.84
N ARG A 3 48.98 -0.52 -19.78
CA ARG A 3 48.96 -1.42 -18.59
C ARG A 3 48.07 -0.88 -17.43
N PRO A 4 47.66 -1.72 -16.46
CA PRO A 4 46.90 -1.41 -15.22
C PRO A 4 47.85 -1.04 -14.04
N PRO A 5 47.40 -0.49 -12.88
CA PRO A 5 47.00 -1.29 -11.69
C PRO A 5 46.01 -0.59 -10.70
N GLY A 6 45.54 -1.32 -9.66
CA GLY A 6 44.42 -0.93 -8.79
C GLY A 6 44.68 0.11 -7.68
N VAL A 7 43.59 0.53 -7.02
CA VAL A 7 43.60 1.16 -5.69
C VAL A 7 42.39 0.67 -4.86
N SER A 8 42.73 0.22 -3.67
CA SER A 8 41.94 -0.21 -2.52
C SER A 8 40.98 0.85 -1.97
N PHE A 9 39.81 0.42 -1.47
CA PHE A 9 39.10 1.18 -0.44
C PHE A 9 38.75 0.27 0.73
N VAL A 10 39.49 0.45 1.81
CA VAL A 10 39.23 -0.10 3.14
C VAL A 10 38.31 0.88 3.84
N TRP A 11 37.11 0.43 4.22
CA TRP A 11 36.36 1.05 5.31
C TRP A 11 36.08 -0.03 6.34
N GLY A 12 36.36 0.27 7.59
CA GLY A 12 36.48 -0.70 8.68
C GLY A 12 35.25 -1.60 8.85
N GLY A 13 35.54 -2.90 8.95
CA GLY A 13 34.89 -3.79 9.93
C GLY A 13 33.53 -4.37 9.54
N CYS A 14 33.50 -5.33 8.61
CA CYS A 14 32.90 -6.68 8.78
C CYS A 14 32.84 -7.35 7.40
N ALA A 15 33.67 -8.37 7.18
CA ALA A 15 33.60 -9.18 5.97
C ALA A 15 32.45 -10.17 6.09
N VAL A 16 31.41 -10.01 5.27
CA VAL A 16 30.58 -11.14 4.84
C VAL A 16 30.67 -11.22 3.32
N VAL A 17 31.54 -12.13 2.89
CA VAL A 17 31.52 -12.67 1.54
C VAL A 17 30.33 -13.63 1.47
N CYS A 18 29.23 -13.23 0.84
CA CYS A 18 28.20 -14.18 0.44
C CYS A 18 28.47 -14.66 -0.99
N VAL A 19 29.23 -15.76 -1.04
CA VAL A 19 29.28 -16.71 -2.16
C VAL A 19 27.90 -17.35 -2.32
N GLY A 20 27.46 -17.56 -3.57
CA GLY A 20 26.49 -18.61 -3.89
C GLY A 20 25.04 -18.16 -4.03
N GLN A 21 24.63 -17.91 -5.27
CA GLN A 21 23.23 -17.86 -5.68
C GLN A 21 22.54 -19.21 -5.44
N THR A 22 21.80 -19.32 -4.34
CA THR A 22 20.68 -20.29 -4.17
C THR A 22 19.34 -19.56 -3.98
N ALA A 23 19.26 -18.27 -4.37
CA ALA A 23 18.09 -17.41 -4.13
C ALA A 23 16.99 -17.48 -5.20
N ARG A 24 17.21 -18.11 -6.37
CA ARG A 24 16.23 -18.06 -7.47
C ARG A 24 14.89 -18.76 -7.15
N ALA A 25 14.90 -19.83 -6.38
CA ALA A 25 13.67 -20.55 -6.02
C ALA A 25 12.85 -19.85 -4.92
N LYS A 26 13.51 -19.15 -3.98
CA LYS A 26 12.84 -18.44 -2.87
C LYS A 26 12.21 -17.12 -3.32
N VAL A 27 12.84 -16.44 -4.28
CA VAL A 27 12.27 -15.23 -4.90
C VAL A 27 11.02 -15.59 -5.69
N ALA A 28 11.02 -16.65 -6.51
CA ALA A 28 9.84 -17.05 -7.27
C ALA A 28 8.62 -17.41 -6.38
N LEU A 29 8.82 -18.15 -5.28
CA LEU A 29 7.74 -18.47 -4.32
C LEU A 29 7.23 -17.26 -3.54
N MET A 30 8.08 -16.28 -3.25
CA MET A 30 7.68 -15.02 -2.60
C MET A 30 6.91 -14.12 -3.58
N THR A 31 7.31 -14.09 -4.85
CA THR A 31 6.66 -13.33 -5.92
C THR A 31 5.27 -13.90 -6.23
N ILE A 32 5.12 -15.22 -6.37
CA ILE A 32 3.81 -15.88 -6.59
C ILE A 32 2.81 -15.57 -5.45
N ARG A 33 3.28 -15.48 -4.20
CA ARG A 33 2.43 -15.09 -3.06
C ARG A 33 1.94 -13.65 -3.14
N LYS A 34 2.73 -12.75 -3.73
CA LYS A 34 2.42 -11.32 -3.83
C LYS A 34 1.62 -10.97 -5.08
N GLU A 35 1.77 -11.72 -6.17
CA GLU A 35 1.01 -11.54 -7.42
C GLU A 35 -0.51 -11.43 -7.20
N PHE A 36 -1.06 -12.14 -6.21
CA PHE A 36 -2.47 -12.05 -5.80
C PHE A 36 -2.91 -10.64 -5.40
N LEU A 37 -2.00 -9.85 -4.81
CA LEU A 37 -2.29 -8.49 -4.36
C LEU A 37 -2.46 -7.53 -5.56
N GLY A 38 -1.97 -7.91 -6.74
CA GLY A 38 -2.15 -7.20 -7.99
C GLY A 38 -1.26 -5.97 -8.14
N ARG A 39 -1.41 -5.31 -9.29
CA ARG A 39 -0.76 -4.04 -9.64
C ARG A 39 -1.80 -3.15 -10.29
N GLY A 40 -1.72 -1.85 -10.03
CA GLY A 40 -2.67 -0.87 -10.54
C GLY A 40 -2.05 0.51 -10.68
N PHE A 41 -2.86 1.49 -11.07
CA PHE A 41 -2.42 2.88 -11.09
C PHE A 41 -2.09 3.36 -9.68
N ALA A 42 -1.03 4.16 -9.58
CA ALA A 42 -0.69 4.80 -8.32
C ALA A 42 -1.71 5.89 -7.98
N PHE A 43 -2.05 5.99 -6.70
CA PHE A 43 -2.84 7.06 -6.13
C PHE A 43 -2.04 7.76 -5.03
N PRO A 44 -1.85 9.09 -5.07
CA PRO A 44 -2.33 10.03 -6.10
C PRO A 44 -1.78 9.75 -7.51
N PHE A 45 -2.57 10.05 -8.54
CA PHE A 45 -2.17 9.81 -9.92
C PHE A 45 -1.00 10.71 -10.32
N HIS A 46 0.10 10.11 -10.79
CA HIS A 46 1.27 10.81 -11.27
C HIS A 46 1.99 9.98 -12.35
N PHE A 47 2.92 10.63 -13.06
CA PHE A 47 3.79 9.96 -14.01
C PHE A 47 5.12 9.60 -13.34
N ASP A 48 5.68 8.47 -13.72
CA ASP A 48 6.99 8.04 -13.24
C ASP A 48 8.08 8.95 -13.85
N PRO A 49 8.85 9.69 -13.02
CA PRO A 49 9.92 10.56 -13.51
C PRO A 49 11.05 9.82 -14.22
N ALA A 50 11.25 8.53 -13.93
CA ALA A 50 12.33 7.73 -14.50
C ALA A 50 11.95 7.12 -15.86
N GLY A 51 10.72 6.62 -15.99
CA GLY A 51 10.25 5.88 -17.17
C GLY A 51 9.34 6.64 -18.13
N GLY A 52 8.86 7.84 -17.76
CA GLY A 52 7.92 8.63 -18.58
C GLY A 52 6.53 7.98 -18.76
N GLY A 53 6.28 6.85 -18.09
CA GLY A 53 5.00 6.15 -18.06
C GLY A 53 4.11 6.57 -16.90
N VAL A 54 2.93 5.98 -16.80
CA VAL A 54 2.05 6.17 -15.64
C VAL A 54 2.65 5.47 -14.43
N ALA A 55 2.67 6.13 -13.27
CA ALA A 55 3.13 5.51 -12.05
C ALA A 55 2.18 4.38 -11.62
N LEU A 56 2.75 3.24 -11.27
CA LEU A 56 2.01 2.06 -10.84
C LEU A 56 2.27 1.79 -9.36
N SER A 57 1.23 1.37 -8.66
CA SER A 57 1.32 0.81 -7.31
C SER A 57 1.32 -0.71 -7.39
N GLU A 58 2.21 -1.33 -6.63
CA GLU A 58 2.35 -2.78 -6.59
C GLU A 58 2.01 -3.33 -5.21
N TYR A 59 1.32 -4.46 -5.19
CA TYR A 59 1.15 -5.31 -4.03
C TYR A 59 0.55 -4.60 -2.80
N GLU A 60 1.26 -4.57 -1.68
CA GLU A 60 0.80 -3.96 -0.43
C GLU A 60 0.57 -2.45 -0.57
N GLU A 61 1.32 -1.78 -1.44
CA GLU A 61 1.15 -0.36 -1.68
C GLU A 61 -0.14 -0.06 -2.45
N ASN A 62 -0.51 -0.94 -3.39
CA ASN A 62 -1.79 -0.84 -4.08
C ASN A 62 -2.97 -0.94 -3.09
N ILE A 63 -2.86 -1.82 -2.10
CA ILE A 63 -3.88 -1.98 -1.04
C ILE A 63 -3.96 -0.72 -0.17
N ARG A 64 -2.82 -0.18 0.29
CA ARG A 64 -2.81 1.06 1.10
C ARG A 64 -3.51 2.20 0.37
N GLN A 65 -3.18 2.37 -0.91
CA GLN A 65 -3.77 3.39 -1.75
C GLN A 65 -5.27 3.16 -1.97
N ASN A 66 -5.71 1.92 -2.16
CA ASN A 66 -7.14 1.63 -2.29
C ASN A 66 -7.90 1.92 -1.00
N ILE A 67 -7.33 1.61 0.16
CA ILE A 67 -7.89 1.98 1.48
C ILE A 67 -8.06 3.50 1.55
N SER A 68 -7.04 4.28 1.17
CA SER A 68 -7.15 5.75 1.14
C SER A 68 -8.27 6.24 0.22
N ILE A 69 -8.46 5.61 -0.94
CA ILE A 69 -9.55 5.95 -1.87
C ILE A 69 -10.92 5.65 -1.23
N ILE A 70 -11.09 4.49 -0.61
CA ILE A 70 -12.34 4.08 0.02
C ILE A 70 -12.72 5.04 1.16
N LEU A 71 -11.77 5.37 2.04
CA LEU A 71 -12.01 6.26 3.18
C LEU A 71 -12.16 7.72 2.75
N GLY A 72 -11.46 8.14 1.70
CA GLY A 72 -11.52 9.50 1.17
C GLY A 72 -12.77 9.81 0.35
N THR A 73 -13.52 8.80 -0.09
CA THR A 73 -14.72 8.98 -0.92
C THR A 73 -15.99 8.93 -0.06
N GLN A 74 -16.87 9.91 -0.20
CA GLN A 74 -18.19 9.89 0.44
C GLN A 74 -19.19 9.08 -0.43
N PRO A 75 -20.05 8.24 0.18
CA PRO A 75 -21.14 7.58 -0.53
C PRO A 75 -22.00 8.59 -1.30
N GLY A 76 -22.20 8.32 -2.59
CA GLY A 76 -22.91 9.19 -3.53
C GLY A 76 -22.02 10.04 -4.43
N GLU A 77 -20.72 10.18 -4.15
CA GLU A 77 -19.81 10.96 -5.02
C GLU A 77 -19.59 10.30 -6.39
N ARG A 78 -19.61 8.95 -6.43
CA ARG A 78 -19.47 8.19 -7.67
C ARG A 78 -20.85 7.95 -8.29
N GLN A 79 -21.15 8.69 -9.36
CA GLN A 79 -22.45 8.67 -10.05
C GLN A 79 -22.94 7.25 -10.41
N MET A 80 -22.06 6.41 -10.96
CA MET A 80 -22.40 5.04 -11.37
C MET A 80 -22.27 4.00 -10.25
N LEU A 81 -21.79 4.42 -9.07
CA LEU A 81 -21.59 3.53 -7.92
C LEU A 81 -21.84 4.31 -6.61
N PRO A 82 -23.11 4.69 -6.33
CA PRO A 82 -23.43 5.56 -5.20
C PRO A 82 -23.16 4.91 -3.83
N ALA A 83 -23.12 3.58 -3.76
CA ALA A 83 -22.83 2.86 -2.52
C ALA A 83 -21.34 2.89 -2.12
N PHE A 84 -20.44 3.30 -3.03
CA PHE A 84 -18.99 3.28 -2.80
C PHE A 84 -18.53 4.41 -1.90
N GLY A 85 -17.64 4.09 -0.97
CA GLY A 85 -17.03 5.04 -0.03
C GLY A 85 -17.19 4.63 1.42
N CYS A 86 -16.86 5.56 2.32
CA CYS A 86 -17.01 5.41 3.76
C CYS A 86 -17.90 6.52 4.33
N ARG A 87 -18.79 6.16 5.25
CA ARG A 87 -19.73 7.10 5.89
C ARG A 87 -19.10 7.96 6.99
N ILE A 88 -17.79 7.86 7.20
CA ILE A 88 -17.05 8.65 8.19
C ILE A 88 -17.26 10.16 8.02
N HIS A 89 -17.48 10.62 6.78
CA HIS A 89 -17.77 12.03 6.47
C HIS A 89 -19.06 12.56 7.11
N GLU A 90 -20.01 11.68 7.47
CA GLU A 90 -21.21 12.07 8.23
C GLU A 90 -20.90 12.52 9.66
N LEU A 91 -19.76 12.08 10.22
CA LEU A 91 -19.34 12.38 11.58
C LEU A 91 -18.44 13.63 11.68
N LEU A 92 -18.14 14.31 10.56
CA LEU A 92 -17.23 15.46 10.54
C LEU A 92 -17.65 16.60 11.50
N PHE A 93 -18.96 16.76 11.72
CA PHE A 93 -19.53 17.76 12.62
C PHE A 93 -20.18 17.15 13.87
N ALA A 94 -20.03 15.84 14.07
CA ALA A 94 -20.52 15.19 15.28
C ALA A 94 -19.69 15.64 16.50
N PRO A 95 -20.29 15.70 17.70
CA PRO A 95 -19.52 15.96 18.91
C PRO A 95 -18.44 14.89 19.09
N ASN A 96 -17.21 15.31 19.40
CA ASN A 96 -16.11 14.37 19.67
C ASN A 96 -16.32 13.69 21.03
N ASN A 97 -17.09 12.61 21.03
CA ASN A 97 -17.37 11.77 22.18
C ASN A 97 -17.10 10.31 21.83
N GLY A 98 -16.99 9.45 22.86
CA GLY A 98 -16.69 8.03 22.65
C GLY A 98 -17.73 7.29 21.79
N TYR A 99 -18.96 7.81 21.70
CA TYR A 99 -19.98 7.27 20.81
C TYR A 99 -19.66 7.58 19.34
N ALA A 100 -19.30 8.82 19.01
CA ALA A 100 -18.87 9.21 17.66
C ALA A 100 -17.61 8.44 17.22
N GLY A 101 -16.66 8.22 18.14
CA GLY A 101 -15.48 7.38 17.89
C GLY A 101 -15.85 5.94 17.55
N GLN A 102 -16.74 5.31 18.34
CA GLN A 102 -17.22 3.96 18.07
C GLN A 102 -17.96 3.86 16.73
N MET A 103 -18.82 4.85 16.41
CA MET A 103 -19.52 4.91 15.13
C MET A 103 -18.54 5.05 13.95
N ALA A 104 -17.48 5.85 14.10
CA ALA A 104 -16.44 5.98 13.09
C ALA A 104 -15.71 4.65 12.86
N ALA A 105 -15.34 3.95 13.93
CA ALA A 105 -14.70 2.64 13.83
C ALA A 105 -15.58 1.62 13.09
N GLN A 106 -16.87 1.57 13.43
CA GLN A 106 -17.86 0.72 12.74
C GLN A 106 -17.96 1.05 11.25
N TYR A 107 -18.07 2.33 10.88
CA TYR A 107 -18.17 2.75 9.48
C TYR A 107 -16.92 2.42 8.67
N VAL A 108 -15.73 2.52 9.28
CA VAL A 108 -14.47 2.13 8.65
C VAL A 108 -14.40 0.62 8.44
N GLU A 109 -14.73 -0.16 9.47
CA GLU A 109 -14.71 -1.64 9.40
C GLU A 109 -15.68 -2.17 8.34
N GLU A 110 -16.91 -1.65 8.31
CA GLU A 110 -17.92 -2.02 7.31
C GLU A 110 -17.47 -1.67 5.88
N ALA A 111 -16.92 -0.46 5.68
CA ALA A 111 -16.44 -0.03 4.37
C ALA A 111 -15.28 -0.90 3.87
N LEU A 112 -14.31 -1.20 4.74
CA LEU A 112 -13.17 -2.04 4.38
C LEU A 112 -13.58 -3.48 4.06
N ARG A 113 -14.43 -4.08 4.89
CA ARG A 113 -14.94 -5.44 4.64
C ARG A 113 -15.73 -5.56 3.35
N ARG A 114 -16.48 -4.51 2.99
CA ARG A 114 -17.31 -4.50 1.78
C ARG A 114 -16.49 -4.29 0.51
N TRP A 115 -15.52 -3.38 0.54
CA TRP A 115 -14.83 -2.91 -0.67
C TRP A 115 -13.46 -3.54 -0.89
N GLU A 116 -12.80 -4.06 0.16
CA GLU A 116 -11.48 -4.67 0.08
C GLU A 116 -11.48 -6.08 0.71
N PRO A 117 -11.92 -7.12 -0.01
CA PRO A 117 -11.94 -8.49 0.52
C PRO A 117 -10.55 -9.13 0.64
N ARG A 118 -9.48 -8.48 0.17
CA ARG A 118 -8.11 -9.00 0.23
C ARG A 118 -7.45 -8.79 1.59
N ILE A 119 -7.99 -7.87 2.40
CA ILE A 119 -7.47 -7.57 3.74
C ILE A 119 -8.34 -8.22 4.81
N ASP A 120 -7.70 -8.62 5.91
CA ASP A 120 -8.38 -9.01 7.14
C ASP A 120 -8.25 -7.88 8.15
N VAL A 121 -9.40 -7.32 8.56
CA VAL A 121 -9.44 -6.17 9.49
C VAL A 121 -9.35 -6.71 10.91
N GLN A 122 -8.18 -6.59 11.54
CA GLN A 122 -7.93 -7.09 12.89
C GLN A 122 -8.52 -6.18 13.98
N GLN A 123 -8.30 -4.88 13.86
CA GLN A 123 -8.72 -3.89 14.86
C GLN A 123 -8.81 -2.50 14.22
N VAL A 124 -9.80 -1.72 14.64
CA VAL A 124 -9.95 -0.29 14.30
C VAL A 124 -10.14 0.47 15.60
N ASP A 125 -9.17 1.32 15.94
CA ASP A 125 -9.21 2.14 17.14
C ASP A 125 -9.57 3.59 16.80
N ALA A 126 -10.54 4.14 17.51
CA ALA A 126 -10.89 5.56 17.49
C ALA A 126 -10.59 6.16 18.87
N LEU A 127 -9.73 7.18 18.89
CA LEU A 127 -9.26 7.87 20.10
C LEU A 127 -10.28 8.89 20.63
#